data_AF-A0A4P6K1G7-F1
#
_entry.id   AF-A0A4P6K1G7-F1
#
_cell.length_a   1.000
_cell.length_b   1.000
_cell.length_c   1.000
_cell.angle_alpha   90.00
_cell.angle_beta   90.00
_cell.angle_gamma   90.00
#
_symmetry.space_group_name_H-M   'P 1'
#
loop_
_entity.id
_entity.type
_entity.pdbx_description
1 polymer ?
#
loop_
_entity_poly.entity_id
_entity_poly.type
_entity_poly.pdbx_seq_one_letter_code
_entity_poly.pdbx_strand_id
1 'polypeptide(L)'
;MTIAQTFFAGYSPLAQTRLNVEGIAQLGVRAIFRASPRATTRDILGQLERRDRIVLMLLDGKRTIQDVARLVHRNELEIARTLVHLLECGYVEFLGSEGQVPQS
;
A
#
# COMPACT_ATOMS: atom_id res chain seq x y z
N MET A 1 -24.84 -9.73 17.18
CA MET A 1 -24.61 -8.81 16.04
C MET A 1 -23.86 -9.57 14.97
N THR A 2 -24.52 -9.88 13.86
CA THR A 2 -23.99 -10.73 12.78
C THR A 2 -23.40 -9.81 11.72
N ILE A 3 -22.08 -9.86 11.51
CA ILE A 3 -21.42 -9.06 10.49
C ILE A 3 -21.61 -9.78 9.15
N ALA A 4 -22.46 -9.21 8.29
CA ALA A 4 -22.63 -9.66 6.92
C ALA A 4 -21.32 -9.39 6.15
N GLN A 5 -20.64 -10.46 5.76
CA GLN A 5 -19.46 -10.40 4.90
C GLN A 5 -19.93 -10.16 3.46
N THR A 6 -19.81 -8.93 2.98
CA THR A 6 -19.95 -8.61 1.55
C THR A 6 -18.68 -9.08 0.84
N PHE A 7 -18.74 -10.27 0.25
CA PHE A 7 -17.68 -10.81 -0.59
C PHE A 7 -17.61 -10.07 -1.93
N PHE A 8 -16.42 -9.58 -2.28
CA PHE A 8 -16.11 -9.13 -3.64
C PHE A 8 -16.19 -10.31 -4.61
N ALA A 9 -17.02 -10.20 -5.65
CA ALA A 9 -17.20 -11.21 -6.68
C ALA A 9 -15.88 -11.44 -7.44
N GLY A 10 -15.24 -12.58 -7.18
CA GLY A 10 -13.95 -12.98 -7.79
C GLY A 10 -13.04 -13.76 -6.85
N TYR A 11 -13.27 -13.72 -5.53
CA TYR A 11 -12.49 -14.49 -4.56
C TYR A 11 -13.08 -15.91 -4.41
N SER A 12 -12.47 -16.90 -5.06
CA SER A 12 -12.79 -18.31 -4.83
C SER A 12 -12.06 -18.80 -3.57
N PRO A 13 -12.75 -19.26 -2.50
CA PRO A 13 -12.12 -19.59 -1.22
C PRO A 13 -11.37 -20.94 -1.19
N LEU A 14 -11.01 -21.51 -2.35
CA LEU A 14 -10.49 -22.89 -2.44
C LEU A 14 -8.96 -23.03 -2.39
N ALA A 15 -8.24 -22.02 -1.93
CA ALA A 15 -6.83 -22.17 -1.55
C ALA A 15 -6.62 -21.58 -0.15
N GLN A 16 -7.01 -22.33 0.89
CA GLN A 16 -6.56 -22.08 2.25
C GLN A 16 -5.07 -22.44 2.36
N THR A 17 -4.23 -21.66 1.68
CA THR A 17 -2.84 -21.52 2.10
C THR A 17 -2.92 -20.93 3.50
N ARG A 18 -2.47 -21.66 4.52
CA ARG A 18 -2.30 -21.15 5.88
C ARG A 18 -1.25 -20.03 5.86
N LEU A 19 -1.63 -18.85 5.39
CA LEU A 19 -0.82 -17.66 5.53
C LEU A 19 -0.96 -17.24 6.99
N ASN A 20 0.04 -17.56 7.79
CA ASN A 20 0.18 -17.04 9.14
C ASN A 20 0.19 -15.49 9.07
N VAL A 21 -0.33 -14.83 10.11
CA VAL A 21 -0.38 -13.36 10.23
C VAL A 21 0.99 -12.73 9.95
N GLU A 22 2.06 -13.37 10.40
CA GLU A 22 3.44 -12.97 10.15
C GLU A 22 3.82 -13.04 8.67
N GLY A 23 3.35 -14.05 7.93
CA GLY A 23 3.57 -14.17 6.49
C GLY A 23 2.82 -13.10 5.69
N ILE A 24 1.59 -12.77 6.12
CA ILE A 24 0.81 -11.67 5.52
C ILE A 24 1.49 -10.32 5.81
N ALA A 25 1.98 -10.13 7.03
CA ALA A 25 2.71 -8.92 7.40
C ALA A 25 4.00 -8.77 6.58
N GLN A 26 4.78 -9.84 6.40
CA GLN A 26 5.98 -9.83 5.56
C GLN A 26 5.68 -9.52 4.10
N LEU A 27 4.60 -10.06 3.54
CA LEU A 27 4.14 -9.70 2.19
C LEU A 27 3.77 -8.21 2.10
N GLY A 28 3.13 -7.67 3.12
CA GLY A 28 2.80 -6.25 3.22
C GLY A 28 4.04 -5.35 3.28
N VAL A 29 5.06 -5.72 4.05
CA VAL A 29 6.32 -4.94 4.14
C VAL A 29 7.02 -4.86 2.77
N ARG A 30 6.90 -5.91 1.97
CA ARG A 30 7.47 -6.00 0.61
C ARG A 30 6.53 -5.49 -0.48
N ALA A 31 5.36 -4.96 -0.12
CA ALA A 31 4.41 -4.42 -1.08
C ALA A 31 4.97 -3.16 -1.75
N ILE A 32 4.80 -3.09 -3.08
CA ILE A 32 5.22 -1.98 -3.91
C ILE A 32 3.99 -1.16 -4.28
N PHE A 33 4.11 0.15 -4.06
CA PHE A 33 3.05 1.11 -4.38
C PHE A 33 3.57 2.20 -5.31
N ARG A 34 2.66 2.77 -6.08
CA ARG A 34 2.91 3.91 -6.96
C ARG A 34 1.92 5.02 -6.65
N ALA A 35 2.38 6.28 -6.69
CA ALA A 35 1.48 7.42 -6.66
C ALA A 35 0.67 7.51 -7.97
N SER A 36 -0.63 7.71 -7.85
CA SER A 36 -1.49 7.96 -9.00
C SER A 36 -1.12 9.30 -9.65
N PRO A 37 -1.10 9.42 -11.00
CA PRO A 37 -0.76 10.68 -11.68
C PRO A 37 -1.65 11.87 -11.29
N ARG A 38 -2.87 11.61 -10.84
CA ARG A 38 -3.78 12.66 -10.35
C ARG A 38 -3.36 13.20 -8.99
N ALA A 39 -2.82 12.34 -8.13
CA ALA A 39 -2.46 12.68 -6.76
C ALA A 39 -1.19 13.55 -6.64
N THR A 40 -0.36 13.59 -7.69
CA THR A 40 0.87 14.40 -7.73
C THR A 40 0.65 15.83 -8.23
N THR A 41 -0.60 16.23 -8.47
CA THR A 41 -0.95 17.61 -8.81
C THR A 41 -0.72 18.55 -7.63
N ARG A 42 -0.36 19.81 -7.90
CA ARG A 42 -0.05 20.79 -6.85
C ARG A 42 -1.22 21.02 -5.89
N ASP A 43 -2.46 20.96 -6.38
CA ASP A 43 -3.66 21.20 -5.59
C ASP A 43 -3.87 20.10 -4.56
N ILE A 44 -3.74 18.83 -4.96
CA ILE A 44 -3.85 17.69 -4.05
C ILE A 44 -2.66 17.66 -3.08
N LEU A 45 -1.44 17.85 -3.57
CA LEU A 45 -0.25 17.90 -2.71
C LEU A 45 -0.38 19.02 -1.68
N GLY A 46 -0.95 20.17 -2.04
CA GLY A 46 -1.17 21.31 -1.14
C GLY A 46 -2.12 21.00 0.02
N GLN A 47 -3.09 20.12 -0.19
CA GLN A 47 -4.09 19.71 0.82
C GLN A 47 -3.59 18.59 1.75
N LEU A 48 -2.59 17.83 1.31
CA LEU A 48 -2.00 16.76 2.13
C LEU A 48 -1.11 17.33 3.23
N GLU A 49 -1.17 16.68 4.39
CA GLU A 49 -0.20 16.88 5.46
C GLU A 49 1.22 16.64 4.94
N ARG A 50 2.20 17.32 5.55
CA ARG A 50 3.61 17.22 5.13
C ARG A 50 4.09 15.78 5.07
N ARG A 51 3.65 14.93 6.01
CA ARG A 51 4.05 13.51 6.07
C ARG A 51 3.52 12.74 4.87
N ASP A 52 2.22 12.84 4.61
CA ASP A 52 1.57 12.09 3.54
C ASP A 52 2.06 12.55 2.17
N ARG A 53 2.35 13.85 2.02
CA ARG A 53 2.99 14.41 0.83
C ARG A 53 4.37 13.80 0.56
N ILE A 54 5.21 13.68 1.59
CA ILE A 54 6.54 13.08 1.45
C ILE A 54 6.40 11.61 1.06
N VAL A 55 5.54 10.85 1.75
CA VAL A 55 5.31 9.44 1.41
C VAL A 55 4.84 9.30 -0.03
N LEU A 56 3.82 10.05 -0.44
CA LEU A 56 3.28 10.03 -1.80
C LEU A 56 4.35 10.36 -2.85
N MET A 57 5.22 11.34 -2.61
CA MET A 57 6.32 11.70 -3.52
C MET A 57 7.40 10.61 -3.64
N LEU A 58 7.54 9.75 -2.63
CA LEU A 58 8.53 8.66 -2.64
C LEU A 58 8.00 7.39 -3.34
N LEU A 59 6.71 7.29 -3.62
CA LEU A 59 6.09 6.13 -4.27
C LEU A 59 6.23 6.17 -5.80
N ASP A 60 7.38 5.73 -6.27
CA ASP A 60 7.76 5.66 -7.68
C ASP A 60 7.37 4.34 -8.38
N GLY A 61 6.70 3.42 -7.67
CA GLY A 61 6.35 2.10 -8.17
C GLY A 61 7.50 1.09 -8.17
N LYS A 62 8.62 1.39 -7.52
CA LYS A 62 9.76 0.47 -7.36
C LYS A 62 10.07 0.15 -5.90
N ARG A 63 9.70 1.05 -5.00
CA ARG A 63 10.05 0.97 -3.58
C ARG A 63 9.01 0.20 -2.77
N THR A 64 9.50 -0.56 -1.80
CA THR A 64 8.68 -1.24 -0.81
C THR A 64 8.31 -0.32 0.36
N ILE A 65 7.37 -0.75 1.21
CA ILE A 65 7.06 -0.04 2.47
C ILE A 65 8.33 0.14 3.32
N GLN A 66 9.17 -0.90 3.38
CA GLN A 66 10.43 -0.87 4.13
C GLN A 66 11.39 0.21 3.59
N ASP A 67 11.53 0.34 2.27
CA ASP A 67 12.40 1.35 1.66
C ASP A 67 11.92 2.77 1.99
N VAL A 68 10.61 3.00 1.89
CA VAL A 68 10.02 4.29 2.24
C VAL A 68 10.20 4.60 3.72
N ALA A 69 10.01 3.62 4.60
CA ALA A 69 10.23 3.77 6.04
C ALA A 69 11.67 4.19 6.37
N ARG A 70 12.66 3.58 5.71
CA ARG A 70 14.08 3.95 5.83
C ARG A 70 14.35 5.38 5.36
N LEU A 71 13.77 5.80 4.25
CA LEU A 71 13.99 7.14 3.67
C LEU A 71 13.35 8.26 4.49
N VAL A 72 12.21 8.00 5.12
CA VAL A 72 11.51 8.99 5.96
C VAL A 72 11.97 8.92 7.43
N HIS A 73 12.87 7.98 7.76
CA HIS A 73 13.31 7.68 9.13
C HIS A 73 12.13 7.42 10.08
N ARG A 74 11.17 6.60 9.62
CA ARG A 74 9.93 6.25 10.35
C ARG A 74 9.73 4.75 10.40
N ASN A 75 8.81 4.30 11.25
CA ASN A 75 8.49 2.88 11.35
C ASN A 75 7.61 2.45 10.16
N GLU A 76 7.82 1.23 9.66
CA GLU A 76 7.01 0.57 8.64
C GLU A 76 5.50 0.61 8.97
N LEU A 77 5.13 0.49 10.24
CA LEU A 77 3.73 0.59 10.68
C LEU A 77 3.14 1.99 10.44
N GLU A 78 3.91 3.06 10.65
CA GLU A 78 3.46 4.43 10.42
C GLU A 78 3.29 4.69 8.92
N ILE A 79 4.20 4.16 8.10
CA ILE A 79 4.10 4.22 6.64
C ILE A 79 2.88 3.43 6.15
N ALA A 80 2.65 2.22 6.67
CA ALA A 80 1.49 1.41 6.34
C ALA A 80 0.17 2.15 6.65
N ARG A 81 0.09 2.83 7.80
CA ARG A 81 -1.09 3.66 8.14
C ARG A 81 -1.30 4.82 7.16
N THR A 82 -0.23 5.53 6.78
CA THR A 82 -0.34 6.57 5.74
C THR A 82 -0.75 5.98 4.39
N LEU A 83 -0.22 4.82 4.01
CA LEU A 83 -0.59 4.16 2.76
C LEU A 83 -2.06 3.75 2.72
N VAL A 84 -2.61 3.24 3.83
CA VAL A 84 -4.06 2.95 3.94
C VAL A 84 -4.87 4.22 3.70
N HIS A 85 -4.51 5.33 4.35
CA HIS A 85 -5.20 6.60 4.12
C HIS A 85 -5.11 7.07 2.66
N LEU A 86 -3.93 7.01 2.06
CA LEU A 86 -3.73 7.37 0.65
C LEU A 86 -4.47 6.43 -0.32
N LEU A 87 -4.61 5.15 0.02
CA LEU A 87 -5.40 4.17 -0.76
C LEU A 87 -6.89 4.50 -0.71
N GLU A 88 -7.42 4.82 0.46
CA GLU A 88 -8.83 5.22 0.63
C GLU A 88 -9.15 6.49 -0.16
N CYS A 89 -8.19 7.42 -0.27
CA CYS A 89 -8.32 8.62 -1.10
C CYS A 89 -8.10 8.36 -2.60
N GLY A 90 -7.72 7.14 -3.01
CA GLY A 90 -7.40 6.82 -4.41
C GLY A 90 -6.12 7.48 -4.93
N TYR A 91 -5.21 7.86 -4.04
CA TYR A 91 -3.97 8.56 -4.38
C TYR A 91 -2.80 7.64 -4.69
N VAL A 92 -2.89 6.37 -4.33
CA VAL A 92 -1.85 5.36 -4.57
C VAL A 92 -2.45 4.09 -5.15
N GLU A 93 -1.65 3.37 -5.91
CA GLU A 93 -1.99 2.12 -6.58
C GLU A 93 -1.04 1.02 -6.09
N PHE A 94 -1.59 -0.14 -5.74
CA PHE A 94 -0.81 -1.32 -5.40
C PHE A 94 -0.34 -2.03 -6.68
N LEU A 95 0.97 -2.29 -6.79
CA LEU A 95 1.56 -2.92 -7.97
C LEU A 95 1.94 -4.39 -7.76
N GLY A 96 1.97 -4.87 -6.51
CA GLY A 96 2.40 -6.23 -6.18
C GLY A 96 3.31 -6.26 -4.96
N SER A 97 3.99 -7.39 -4.77
CA SER A 97 5.02 -7.54 -3.75
C SER A 97 6.38 -7.83 -4.40
N GLU A 98 7.46 -7.33 -3.82
CA GLU A 98 8.81 -7.66 -4.24
C GLU A 98 9.03 -9.18 -4.08
N GLY A 99 9.01 -9.91 -5.20
CA GLY A 99 9.00 -11.38 -5.24
C GLY A 99 7.82 -11.99 -6.02
N GLN A 100 6.76 -11.22 -6.27
CA GLN A 100 5.76 -11.48 -7.32
C GLN A 100 5.99 -10.47 -8.45
N VAL A 101 7.00 -10.69 -9.27
CA VAL A 101 7.07 -10.05 -10.58
C VAL A 101 6.12 -10.84 -11.49
N PRO A 102 5.00 -10.28 -11.97
CA PRO A 102 4.30 -10.88 -13.09
C PRO A 102 5.26 -10.75 -14.28
N GLN A 103 5.77 -11.88 -14.77
CA GLN A 103 6.40 -11.91 -16.08
C GLN A 103 5.36 -11.43 -17.11
N SER A 104 5.85 -10.54 -17.98
CA SER A 104 5.11 -9.86 -19.04
C SER A 104 4.35 -10.81 -19.96
#